data_AF-A0A9D8WTQ2-F1
#
_entry.id   AF-A0A9D8WTQ2-F1
#
_cell.length_a   1.000
_cell.length_b   1.000
_cell.length_c   1.000
_cell.angle_alpha   90.00
_cell.angle_beta   90.00
_cell.angle_gamma   90.00
#
_symmetry.space_group_name_H-M   'P 1'
#
loop_
_entity.id
_entity.type
_entity.pdbx_description
1 polymer ?
#
loop_
_entity_poly.entity_id
_entity_poly.type
_entity_poly.pdbx_seq_one_letter_code
_entity_poly.pdbx_strand_id
1 'polypeptide(L)'
;MFYLIGTINKVEYSLSYTKGKLSGDPEAIQKAQEENLKDHGNLGLLPEEVLSNYLDNELAAYNLIKNYVFDEITRSNKDWKINKKGVY
;
A
#
# COMPACT_ATOMS: atom_id res chain seq x y z
N MET A 1 3.84 9.89 4.05
CA MET A 1 2.47 9.39 4.32
C MET A 1 1.73 9.30 2.99
N PHE A 2 0.66 8.51 2.95
CA PHE A 2 -0.19 8.42 1.76
C PHE A 2 -1.64 8.20 2.11
N TYR A 3 -2.48 8.43 1.11
CA TYR A 3 -3.90 8.22 1.14
C TYR A 3 -4.35 7.58 -0.18
N LEU A 4 -5.15 6.54 -0.08
CA LEU A 4 -5.72 5.79 -1.19
C LEU A 4 -7.24 5.71 -1.00
N ILE A 5 -7.97 5.92 -2.08
CA ILE A 5 -9.36 5.53 -2.22
C ILE A 5 -9.41 4.49 -3.32
N GLY A 6 -10.05 3.37 -3.03
CA GLY A 6 -10.25 2.32 -4.01
C GLY A 6 -11.49 1.52 -3.68
N THR A 7 -11.81 0.60 -4.57
CA THR A 7 -12.96 -0.28 -4.38
C THR A 7 -12.53 -1.65 -3.89
N ILE A 8 -13.28 -2.20 -2.93
CA ILE A 8 -13.21 -3.61 -2.53
C ILE A 8 -14.61 -4.18 -2.78
N ASN A 9 -14.73 -5.21 -3.60
CA ASN A 9 -16.01 -5.81 -3.98
C ASN A 9 -17.03 -4.78 -4.53
N LYS A 10 -16.55 -3.81 -5.32
CA LYS A 10 -17.33 -2.68 -5.89
C LYS A 10 -17.84 -1.65 -4.88
N VAL A 11 -17.43 -1.73 -3.61
CA VAL A 11 -17.71 -0.69 -2.60
C VAL A 11 -16.48 0.18 -2.43
N GLU A 12 -16.66 1.50 -2.46
CA GLU A 12 -15.57 2.45 -2.30
C GLU A 12 -15.16 2.56 -0.82
N TYR A 13 -13.86 2.45 -0.56
CA TYR A 13 -13.24 2.58 0.74
C TYR A 13 -12.02 3.48 0.68
N SER A 14 -11.74 4.12 1.80
CA SER A 14 -10.62 5.02 2.01
C SER A 14 -9.62 4.43 2.99
N LEU A 15 -8.34 4.61 2.70
CA LEU A 15 -7.26 4.16 3.56
C LEU A 15 -6.12 5.18 3.53
N SER A 16 -5.65 5.54 4.71
CA SER A 16 -4.50 6.40 4.94
C SER A 16 -3.42 5.63 5.69
N TYR A 17 -2.18 5.96 5.39
CA TYR A 17 -1.00 5.40 6.04
C TYR A 17 -0.08 6.50 6.50
N THR A 18 0.28 6.46 7.78
CA THR A 18 1.21 7.40 8.41
C THR A 18 2.16 6.65 9.33
N LYS A 19 3.44 6.57 8.95
CA LYS A 19 4.55 6.05 9.80
C LYS A 19 4.21 4.71 10.48
N GLY A 20 3.84 3.71 9.70
CA GLY A 20 3.50 2.36 10.20
C GLY A 20 2.07 2.19 10.72
N LYS A 21 1.26 3.24 10.71
CA LYS A 21 -0.14 3.18 11.17
C LYS A 21 -1.10 3.36 10.01
N LEU A 22 -2.07 2.45 9.91
CA LEU A 22 -3.19 2.53 8.99
C LEU A 22 -4.38 3.23 9.67
N SER A 23 -5.13 4.03 8.92
CA SER A 23 -6.36 4.69 9.39
C SER A 23 -7.31 4.91 8.21
N GLY A 24 -8.63 4.93 8.45
CA GLY A 24 -9.63 4.98 7.39
C GLY A 24 -10.73 3.96 7.64
N ASP A 25 -11.26 3.38 6.56
CA ASP A 25 -12.34 2.41 6.64
C ASP A 25 -11.87 1.08 7.25
N PRO A 26 -12.61 0.52 8.23
CA PRO A 26 -12.22 -0.71 8.92
C PRO A 26 -11.99 -1.90 7.98
N GLU A 27 -12.79 -2.03 6.92
CA GLU A 27 -12.69 -3.14 5.96
C GLU A 27 -11.39 -3.07 5.16
N ALA A 28 -11.00 -1.89 4.68
CA ALA A 28 -9.74 -1.69 4.00
C ALA A 28 -8.53 -1.89 4.93
N ILE A 29 -8.63 -1.48 6.20
CA ILE A 29 -7.58 -1.70 7.20
C ILE A 29 -7.41 -3.20 7.49
N GLN A 30 -8.51 -3.91 7.71
CA GLN A 30 -8.48 -5.35 7.98
C GLN A 30 -7.83 -6.10 6.82
N LYS A 31 -8.27 -5.83 5.59
CA LYS A 31 -7.69 -6.45 4.40
C LYS A 31 -6.21 -6.12 4.24
N ALA A 32 -5.80 -4.87 4.49
CA ALA A 32 -4.38 -4.50 4.47
C ALA A 32 -3.54 -5.25 5.51
N GLN A 33 -4.08 -5.51 6.70
CA GLN A 33 -3.41 -6.33 7.72
C GLN A 33 -3.34 -7.80 7.31
N GLU A 34 -4.41 -8.34 6.72
CA GLU A 34 -4.44 -9.72 6.22
C GLU A 34 -3.42 -9.95 5.10
N GLU A 35 -3.35 -9.05 4.11
CA GLU A 35 -2.34 -9.11 3.05
C GLU A 35 -0.93 -8.90 3.61
N ASN A 36 -0.75 -8.07 4.64
CA ASN A 36 0.57 -7.88 5.26
C ASN A 36 1.12 -9.14 5.94
N LEU A 37 0.25 -10.05 6.39
CA LEU A 37 0.66 -11.34 6.95
C LEU A 37 1.00 -12.38 5.89
N LYS A 38 0.71 -12.10 4.61
CA LYS A 38 1.03 -12.97 3.49
C LYS A 38 2.40 -12.61 2.92
N ASP A 39 3.10 -13.63 2.46
CA ASP A 39 4.31 -13.44 1.67
C ASP A 39 3.94 -13.12 0.22
N HIS A 40 3.99 -11.85 -0.13
CA HIS A 40 3.80 -11.37 -1.51
C HIS A 40 5.10 -11.39 -2.33
N GLY A 41 6.22 -11.85 -1.75
CA GLY A 41 7.53 -11.83 -2.39
C GLY A 41 7.97 -10.40 -2.74
N ASN A 42 8.77 -10.27 -3.79
CA ASN A 42 9.28 -8.97 -4.18
C ASN A 42 8.19 -8.09 -4.83
N LEU A 43 7.61 -7.16 -4.05
CA LEU A 43 6.59 -6.18 -4.48
C LEU A 43 7.10 -5.09 -5.45
N GLY A 44 8.11 -5.40 -6.27
CA GLY A 44 8.86 -4.40 -7.04
C GLY A 44 9.69 -3.47 -6.13
N LEU A 45 10.02 -3.95 -4.93
CA LEU A 45 11.06 -3.38 -4.09
C LEU A 45 12.42 -3.81 -4.67
N LEU A 46 13.51 -3.20 -4.21
CA LEU A 46 14.84 -3.62 -4.66
C LEU A 46 15.01 -5.14 -4.39
N PRO A 47 15.75 -5.88 -5.25
CA PRO A 47 15.82 -7.34 -5.19
C PRO A 47 16.29 -7.93 -3.87
N GLU A 48 16.84 -7.12 -2.97
CA GLU A 48 17.37 -7.54 -1.67
C GLU A 48 16.38 -7.35 -0.51
N GLU A 49 15.25 -6.66 -0.72
CA GLU A 49 14.28 -6.34 0.34
C GLU A 49 13.01 -7.18 0.22
N VAL A 50 13.06 -8.40 0.77
CA VAL A 50 11.84 -9.12 1.19
C VAL A 50 11.54 -8.69 2.61
N LEU A 51 10.42 -8.00 2.80
CA LEU A 51 10.03 -7.48 4.12
C LEU A 51 9.08 -8.46 4.80
N SER A 52 9.41 -8.84 6.03
CA SER A 52 8.51 -9.63 6.90
C SER A 52 7.26 -8.85 7.32
N ASN A 53 7.30 -7.52 7.22
CA ASN A 53 6.19 -6.62 7.51
C ASN A 53 6.23 -5.43 6.54
N TYR A 54 5.40 -5.47 5.51
CA TYR A 54 5.30 -4.41 4.51
C TYR A 54 4.79 -3.09 5.13
N LEU A 55 4.03 -3.14 6.22
CA LEU A 55 3.52 -1.94 6.87
C LEU A 55 4.61 -1.14 7.61
N ASP A 56 5.80 -1.69 7.84
CA ASP A 56 6.89 -0.94 8.50
C ASP A 56 7.56 0.09 7.58
N ASN A 57 7.45 -0.09 6.26
CA ASN A 57 8.01 0.82 5.28
C ASN A 57 6.91 1.44 4.42
N GLU A 58 6.95 2.76 4.25
CA GLU A 58 5.92 3.51 3.52
C GLU A 58 5.78 3.08 2.04
N LEU A 59 6.89 2.80 1.35
CA LEU A 59 6.85 2.36 -0.04
C LEU A 59 6.30 0.94 -0.16
N ALA A 60 6.70 0.06 0.76
CA ALA A 60 6.24 -1.30 0.84
C ALA A 60 4.73 -1.36 1.14
N ALA A 61 4.28 -0.63 2.15
CA ALA A 61 2.87 -0.49 2.51
C ALA A 61 2.04 0.03 1.33
N TYR A 62 2.55 1.04 0.62
CA TYR A 62 1.88 1.57 -0.56
C TYR A 62 1.75 0.52 -1.66
N ASN A 63 2.81 -0.22 -1.98
CA ASN A 63 2.76 -1.25 -3.01
C ASN A 63 1.87 -2.43 -2.61
N LEU A 64 1.90 -2.86 -1.35
CA LEU A 64 1.01 -3.89 -0.83
C LEU A 64 -0.45 -3.46 -1.01
N ILE A 65 -0.80 -2.29 -0.47
CA ILE A 65 -2.18 -1.81 -0.49
C ILE A 65 -2.65 -1.58 -1.92
N LYS A 66 -1.76 -1.03 -2.77
CA LYS A 66 -2.11 -0.71 -4.14
C LYS A 66 -2.40 -1.94 -5.00
N ASN A 67 -1.66 -3.03 -4.78
CA ASN A 67 -1.74 -4.21 -5.65
C ASN A 67 -2.64 -5.32 -5.08
N TYR A 68 -2.88 -5.36 -3.77
CA TYR A 68 -3.53 -6.50 -3.11
C TYR A 68 -4.74 -6.14 -2.25
N VAL A 69 -4.87 -4.89 -1.78
CA VAL A 69 -5.99 -4.50 -0.92
C VAL A 69 -7.18 -4.04 -1.75
N PHE A 70 -6.96 -3.07 -2.64
CA PHE A 70 -8.01 -2.55 -3.52
C PHE A 70 -8.05 -3.30 -4.84
N ASP A 71 -9.26 -3.61 -5.31
CA ASP A 71 -9.48 -4.19 -6.64
C ASP A 71 -9.21 -3.14 -7.73
N GLU A 72 -9.57 -1.88 -7.44
CA GLU A 72 -9.30 -0.72 -8.29
C GLU A 72 -9.02 0.50 -7.40
N ILE A 73 -8.07 1.36 -7.79
CA ILE A 73 -7.81 2.62 -7.09
C ILE A 73 -8.46 3.76 -7.86
N THR A 74 -9.43 4.42 -7.24
CA THR A 74 -10.10 5.60 -7.79
C THR A 74 -9.32 6.88 -7.52
N ARG A 75 -8.63 6.97 -6.36
CA ARG A 75 -7.82 8.13 -5.99
C ARG A 75 -6.57 7.74 -5.22
N SER A 76 -5.45 8.39 -5.52
CA SER A 76 -4.23 8.23 -4.73
C SER A 76 -3.56 9.57 -4.48
N ASN A 77 -3.15 9.82 -3.24
CA ASN A 77 -2.30 10.94 -2.84
C ASN A 77 -1.13 10.41 -2.00
N LYS A 78 0.08 10.91 -2.26
CA LYS A 78 1.30 10.49 -1.57
C LYS A 78 2.21 11.70 -1.40
N ASP A 79 2.78 11.86 -0.22
CA ASP A 79 3.62 13.01 0.11
C ASP A 79 5.06 12.87 -0.37
N TRP A 80 5.47 11.66 -0.76
CA TRP A 80 6.78 11.45 -1.37
C TRP A 80 6.71 11.54 -2.89
N LYS A 81 7.69 12.24 -3.47
CA LYS A 81 7.97 12.12 -4.90
C LYS A 81 8.74 10.81 -5.10
N ILE A 82 8.18 9.90 -5.91
CA ILE A 82 9.00 8.85 -6.50
C ILE A 82 9.96 9.59 -7.44
N ASN A 83 11.20 9.79 -7.01
CA ASN A 83 12.26 10.20 -7.92
C ASN A 83 12.41 9.04 -8.90
N LYS A 84 11.75 9.12 -10.05
CA LYS A 84 12.25 8.47 -11.27
C LYS A 84 13.60 9.12 -11.53
N LYS A 85 14.67 8.63 -10.88
CA LYS A 85 16.02 8.94 -11.34
C LYS A 85 16.02 8.55 -12.81
N GLY A 86 16.24 9.57 -13.65
CA GLY A 86 16.23 9.44 -15.09
C GLY A 86 17.03 8.22 -15.50
N VAL A 87 16.39 7.36 -16.28
CA VAL A 87 17.09 6.46 -17.16
C VAL A 87 17.80 7.37 -18.15
N TYR A 88 19.11 7.54 -17.95
CA TYR A 88 20.02 8.11 -18.95
C TYR A 88 20.44 7.01 -19.92
#